data_AF-A0A928NA38-F1
#
_entry.id   AF-A0A928NA38-F1
#
_cell.length_a   1.000
_cell.length_b   1.000
_cell.length_c   1.000
_cell.angle_alpha   90.00
_cell.angle_beta   90.00
_cell.angle_gamma   90.00
#
_symmetry.space_group_name_H-M   'P 1'
#
loop_
_entity.id
_entity.type
_entity.pdbx_description
1 polymer ?
#
loop_
_entity_poly.entity_id
_entity_poly.type
_entity_poly.pdbx_seq_one_letter_code
_entity_poly.pdbx_strand_id
1 'polypeptide(L)' 'MISSKLIKDAAFAAGADLCGISPMSRFDGAPDEMNPQKLFPEAKSCIGFAFRIPRGVQRGIEEGTQF' A
#
# COMPACT_ATOMS: atom_id res chain seq x y z
N MET A 1 0.41 2.62 -23.47
CA MET A 1 0.81 1.54 -22.55
C MET A 1 1.05 2.16 -21.18
N ILE A 2 0.43 1.64 -20.11
CA ILE A 2 0.64 2.18 -18.75
C ILE A 2 2.01 1.72 -18.26
N SER A 3 2.84 2.65 -17.79
CA SER A 3 4.20 2.37 -17.32
C SER A 3 4.32 2.51 -15.80
N SER A 4 5.33 1.86 -15.21
CA SER A 4 5.64 1.99 -13.78
C SER A 4 5.88 3.45 -13.38
N LYS A 5 6.54 4.24 -14.25
CA LYS A 5 6.77 5.66 -14.00
C LYS A 5 5.46 6.45 -13.93
N LEU A 6 4.56 6.24 -14.89
CA LEU A 6 3.27 6.94 -14.92
C LEU A 6 2.42 6.63 -13.68
N ILE A 7 2.41 5.38 -13.22
CA ILE A 7 1.71 4.98 -11.99
C ILE A 7 2.28 5.70 -10.77
N LYS A 8 3.61 5.71 -10.62
CA LYS A 8 4.28 6.34 -9.48
C LYS A 8 4.07 7.85 -9.47
N ASP A 9 4.20 8.51 -10.63
CA ASP A 9 3.96 9.94 -10.77
C ASP A 9 2.52 10.31 -10.36
N ALA A 10 1.53 9.52 -10.81
CA ALA A 10 0.13 9.70 -10.41
C ALA A 10 -0.10 9.47 -8.91
N ALA A 11 0.55 8.46 -8.32
CA ALA A 11 0.44 8.17 -6.90
C ALA A 11 1.00 9.30 -6.02
N PHE A 12 2.16 9.85 -6.39
CA PHE A 12 2.76 10.98 -5.68
C PHE A 12 1.92 12.26 -5.84
N ALA A 13 1.36 12.51 -7.02
CA ALA A 13 0.44 13.62 -7.24
C ALA A 13 -0.86 13.49 -6.41
N ALA A 14 -1.28 12.25 -6.12
CA ALA A 14 -2.44 11.95 -5.26
C ALA A 14 -2.11 11.97 -3.75
N GLY A 15 -0.87 12.25 -3.35
CA GLY A 15 -0.47 12.39 -1.95
C GLY A 15 0.09 11.12 -1.30
N ALA A 16 0.41 10.08 -2.06
CA ALA A 16 1.17 8.95 -1.52
C ALA A 16 2.59 9.40 -1.15
N ASP A 17 3.11 8.93 -0.02
CA ASP A 17 4.51 9.18 0.37
C ASP A 17 5.46 8.17 -0.27
N LEU A 18 4.98 6.94 -0.50
CA LEU A 18 5.68 5.89 -1.25
C LEU A 18 4.71 5.17 -2.18
N CYS A 19 5.23 4.72 -3.33
CA CYS A 19 4.51 3.85 -4.26
C CYS A 19 5.42 2.71 -4.74
N GLY A 20 4.99 1.48 -4.49
CA GLY A 20 5.65 0.24 -4.90
C GLY A 20 4.80 -0.54 -5.89
N ILE A 21 5.45 -1.26 -6.80
CA ILE A 21 4.78 -2.18 -7.71
C ILE A 21 5.53 -3.50 -7.63
N SER A 22 4.80 -4.59 -7.36
CA SER A 22 5.37 -5.94 -7.26
C SER A 22 4.67 -6.92 -8.21
N PRO A 23 5.37 -7.94 -8.73
CA PRO A 23 4.72 -9.06 -9.41
C PRO A 23 3.95 -9.93 -8.39
N MET A 24 2.93 -10.66 -8.85
CA MET A 24 2.15 -11.54 -7.96
C MET A 24 2.97 -12.67 -7.33
N SER A 25 4.08 -13.08 -7.93
CA SER A 25 4.98 -14.10 -7.34
C SER A 25 5.55 -13.71 -5.97
N ARG A 26 5.48 -12.42 -5.58
CA ARG A 26 5.84 -11.99 -4.21
C ARG A 26 4.84 -12.43 -3.15
N PHE A 27 3.65 -12.88 -3.55
CA PHE A 27 2.58 -13.37 -2.67
C PHE A 27 2.51 -14.90 -2.65
N ASP A 28 3.45 -15.60 -3.31
CA ASP A 28 3.51 -17.06 -3.28
C ASP A 28 3.75 -17.53 -1.83
N GLY A 29 2.84 -18.37 -1.32
CA GLY A 29 2.87 -18.85 0.06
C GLY A 29 2.30 -17.87 1.11
N ALA A 30 1.77 -16.71 0.70
CA ALA A 30 0.96 -15.88 1.58
C ALA A 30 -0.31 -16.65 2.04
N PRO A 31 -0.84 -16.39 3.26
CA PRO A 31 -2.14 -16.89 3.66
C PRO A 31 -3.21 -16.56 2.62
N ASP A 32 -4.19 -17.45 2.44
CA ASP A 32 -5.21 -17.30 1.41
C ASP A 32 -5.99 -15.99 1.57
N GLU A 33 -6.26 -15.55 2.80
CA GLU A 33 -6.95 -14.29 3.10
C GLU A 33 -6.12 -13.05 2.75
N MET A 34 -4.79 -13.21 2.61
CA MET A 34 -3.85 -12.13 2.33
C MET A 34 -3.32 -12.16 0.88
N ASN A 35 -3.67 -13.18 0.09
CA ASN A 35 -3.24 -13.29 -1.30
C ASN A 35 -4.25 -12.60 -2.23
N PRO A 36 -3.88 -11.49 -2.91
CA PRO A 36 -4.78 -10.76 -3.80
C PRO A 36 -5.35 -11.61 -4.95
N GLN A 37 -4.64 -12.67 -5.37
CA GLN A 37 -5.12 -13.56 -6.43
C GLN A 37 -6.32 -14.41 -6.01
N LYS A 38 -6.61 -14.53 -4.71
CA LYS A 38 -7.83 -15.19 -4.22
C LYS A 38 -9.08 -14.33 -4.46
N LEU A 39 -8.91 -13.00 -4.52
CA LEU A 39 -9.97 -12.06 -4.90
C LEU A 39 -10.03 -11.85 -6.42
N PHE A 40 -8.87 -11.68 -7.06
CA PHE A 40 -8.76 -11.46 -8.50
C PHE A 40 -7.69 -12.38 -9.12
N PRO A 41 -8.07 -13.59 -9.58
CA PRO A 41 -7.12 -14.61 -10.05
C PRO A 41 -6.20 -14.17 -11.19
N GLU A 42 -6.66 -13.25 -12.04
CA GLU A 42 -5.91 -12.74 -13.19
C GLU A 42 -4.94 -11.59 -12.84
N ALA A 43 -4.84 -11.20 -11.56
CA ALA A 43 -3.89 -10.17 -11.14
C ALA A 43 -2.46 -10.55 -11.56
N LYS A 44 -1.74 -9.61 -12.17
CA LYS A 44 -0.33 -9.79 -12.59
C LYS A 44 0.64 -9.02 -11.70
N SER A 45 0.17 -7.94 -11.10
CA SER A 45 0.96 -7.04 -10.26
C SER A 45 0.11 -6.41 -9.17
N CYS A 46 0.71 -6.11 -8.03
CA CYS A 46 0.11 -5.35 -6.94
C CYS A 46 0.77 -3.97 -6.91
N ILE A 47 -0.05 -2.93 -6.75
CA ILE A 47 0.41 -1.56 -6.56
C ILE A 47 0.12 -1.21 -5.09
N GLY A 48 1.19 -0.99 -4.32
CA GLY A 48 1.11 -0.62 -2.91
C GLY A 48 1.44 0.85 -2.72
N PHE A 49 0.77 1.48 -1.77
CA PHE A 49 1.03 2.87 -1.36
C PHE A 49 1.34 2.90 0.14
N ALA A 50 2.20 3.84 0.55
CA ALA A 50 2.39 4.16 1.96
C ALA A 50 2.07 5.63 2.21
N PHE A 51 1.45 5.89 3.36
CA PHE A 51 1.10 7.22 3.83
C PHE A 51 1.63 7.39 5.25
N ARG A 52 2.27 8.52 5.50
CA ARG A 52 2.77 8.90 6.81
C ARG A 52 1.60 9.28 7.69
N ILE A 53 1.57 8.68 8.86
CA ILE A 53 0.68 9.08 9.95
C ILE A 53 1.45 10.11 10.80
N PRO A 54 1.00 11.37 10.90
CA PRO A 54 1.70 12.38 11.68
C PRO A 54 1.81 11.95 13.15
N ARG A 55 3.00 12.03 13.77
CA ARG A 55 3.18 11.48 15.13
C ARG A 55 2.24 12.07 16.18
N GLY A 56 1.82 13.32 16.01
CA GLY A 56 0.86 13.95 16.90
C GLY A 56 -0.45 13.18 17.07
N VAL A 57 -0.91 12.44 16.06
CA VAL A 57 -2.20 11.71 16.15
C VAL A 57 -2.15 10.51 17.09
N GLN A 58 -0.97 9.89 17.25
CA GLN A 58 -0.81 8.76 18.16
C GLN A 58 -0.38 9.20 19.57
N ARG A 59 0.23 10.39 19.68
CA ARG A 59 0.81 10.89 20.93
C ARG A 59 -0.19 10.92 22.07
N GLY A 60 -1.42 11.37 21.82
CA GLY A 60 -2.40 11.44 22.89
C GLY A 60 -2.87 10.08 23.40
N ILE A 61 -2.93 9.06 22.53
CA ILE A 61 -3.24 7.68 22.95
C ILE A 61 -2.09 7.15 23.81
N GLU A 62 -0.85 7.34 23.36
CA GLU A 62 0.35 6.86 24.06
C GLU A 62 0.60 7.57 25.39
N GLU A 63 0.27 8.86 25.49
CA GLU A 63 0.40 9.66 26.71
C GLU A 63 -0.85 9.62 27.61
N GLY A 64 -1.92 8.93 27.19
CA GLY A 64 -3.17 8.84 27.97
C GLY A 64 -3.92 10.17 28.09
N THR A 65 -3.79 11.06 27.10
CA THR A 65 -4.42 12.39 27.07
C THR A 65 -5.60 12.51 26.09
N GLN A 66 -6.04 11.40 25.48
CA GLN A 66 -7.32 11.36 24.76
C GLN A 66 -8.46 11.30 25.78
N PHE A 67 -9.40 12.25 25.71
CA PHE A 67 -10.63 12.30 26.51
C PHE A 67 -11.85 12.19 25.61
#